data_AF-A0A2R6DEH1-F1
#
_entry.id   AF-A0A2R6DEH1-F1
#
_cell.length_a   1.000
_cell.length_b   1.000
_cell.length_c   1.000
_cell.angle_alpha   90.00
_cell.angle_beta   90.00
_cell.angle_gamma   90.00
#
_symmetry.space_group_name_H-M   'P 1'
#
loop_
_entity.id
_entity.type
_entity.pdbx_description
1 polymer ?
#
loop_
_entity_poly.entity_id
_entity_poly.type
_entity_poly.pdbx_seq_one_letter_code
_entity_poly.pdbx_strand_id
1 'polypeptide(L)'
;VDRVGKIQGEEEYHLEHAGNWLERLADGENGTEHLQEALDRLFPHALTLFEPTDPDVEEDIVDLGLRTATLQDMGEEWLSIVLPFLESLDLTVPEGGLAAADGYAVTGKMLPAVRGRDGSHGEAWDELFADLTNTYRELERDRPTKIMEQP
;
A
#
# COMPACT_ATOMS: atom_id res chain seq x y z
N VAL A 1 16.44 19.00 -3.35
CA VAL A 1 15.12 18.75 -3.99
C VAL A 1 14.19 18.29 -2.89
N ASP A 2 13.04 18.94 -2.74
CA ASP A 2 11.99 18.42 -1.86
C ASP A 2 11.48 17.10 -2.46
N ARG A 3 11.89 15.98 -1.87
CA ARG A 3 11.53 14.65 -2.36
C ARG A 3 10.06 14.35 -2.07
N VAL A 4 9.52 14.88 -0.97
CA VAL A 4 8.12 14.68 -0.57
C VAL A 4 7.21 15.43 -1.52
N GLY A 5 7.45 16.73 -1.73
CA GLY A 5 6.66 17.54 -2.66
C GLY A 5 6.68 17.00 -4.10
N LYS A 6 7.81 16.41 -4.54
CA LYS A 6 7.89 15.74 -5.84
C LYS A 6 6.97 14.51 -5.89
N ILE A 7 7.06 13.62 -4.90
CA ILE A 7 6.24 12.40 -4.85
C ILE A 7 4.75 12.74 -4.76
N GLN A 8 4.38 13.75 -3.97
CA GLN A 8 2.98 14.21 -3.86
C GLN A 8 2.42 14.67 -5.21
N GLY A 9 3.21 15.38 -6.01
CA GLY A 9 2.79 15.79 -7.36
C GLY A 9 2.64 14.62 -8.35
N GLU A 10 3.43 13.55 -8.19
CA GLU A 10 3.29 12.33 -9.00
C GLU A 10 2.08 11.49 -8.55
N GLU A 11 1.78 11.47 -7.26
CA GLU A 11 0.71 10.66 -6.69
C GLU A 11 -0.70 11.12 -7.08
N GLU A 12 -0.91 12.43 -7.28
CA GLU A 12 -2.19 12.95 -7.80
C GLU A 12 -2.54 12.30 -9.15
N TYR A 13 -1.55 12.14 -10.02
CA TYR A 13 -1.73 11.49 -11.32
C TYR A 13 -2.00 9.98 -11.17
N HIS A 14 -1.33 9.30 -10.24
CA HIS A 14 -1.58 7.88 -9.98
C HIS A 14 -3.01 7.63 -9.49
N LEU A 15 -3.50 8.47 -8.57
CA LEU A 15 -4.86 8.37 -8.03
C LEU A 15 -5.91 8.64 -9.10
N GLU A 16 -5.73 9.69 -9.90
CA GLU A 16 -6.62 10.00 -11.03
C GLU A 16 -6.65 8.83 -12.03
N HIS A 17 -5.49 8.28 -12.38
CA HIS A 17 -5.39 7.17 -13.32
C HIS A 17 -6.06 5.90 -12.78
N ALA A 18 -5.82 5.55 -11.53
CA ALA A 18 -6.42 4.39 -10.88
C ALA A 18 -7.94 4.53 -10.80
N GLY A 19 -8.44 5.70 -10.37
CA GLY A 19 -9.88 5.98 -10.27
C GLY A 19 -10.59 5.85 -11.62
N ASN A 20 -10.05 6.50 -12.65
CA ASN A 20 -10.58 6.41 -14.02
C ASN A 20 -10.66 4.96 -14.55
N TRP A 21 -9.67 4.12 -14.24
CA TRP A 21 -9.70 2.72 -14.66
C TRP A 21 -10.70 1.89 -13.88
N LEU A 22 -10.82 2.10 -12.57
CA LEU A 22 -11.79 1.39 -11.75
C LEU A 22 -13.22 1.70 -12.19
N GLU A 23 -13.54 2.97 -12.47
CA GLU A 23 -14.83 3.37 -13.04
C GLU A 23 -15.10 2.68 -14.38
N ARG A 24 -14.15 2.75 -15.32
CA ARG A 24 -14.29 2.12 -16.64
C ARG A 24 -14.43 0.60 -16.58
N LEU A 25 -13.72 -0.03 -15.65
CA LEU A 25 -13.79 -1.47 -15.44
C LEU A 25 -15.14 -1.84 -14.83
N ALA A 26 -15.64 -1.09 -13.84
CA ALA A 26 -16.95 -1.32 -13.23
C ALA A 26 -18.10 -1.20 -14.26
N ASP A 27 -18.00 -0.26 -15.20
CA ASP A 27 -18.96 -0.09 -16.30
C ASP A 27 -18.90 -1.21 -17.37
N GLY A 28 -17.88 -2.07 -17.33
CA GLY A 28 -17.66 -3.15 -18.28
C GLY A 28 -18.52 -4.40 -18.01
N GLU A 29 -18.74 -5.22 -19.05
CA GLU A 29 -19.39 -6.53 -18.90
C GLU A 29 -18.56 -7.46 -18.00
N ASN A 30 -19.16 -7.99 -16.93
CA ASN A 30 -18.51 -8.75 -15.85
C ASN A 30 -17.39 -7.98 -15.12
N GLY A 31 -17.32 -6.67 -15.29
CA GLY A 31 -16.26 -5.83 -14.75
C GLY A 31 -16.27 -5.76 -13.23
N THR A 32 -17.44 -5.51 -12.64
CA THR A 32 -17.64 -5.49 -11.19
C THR A 32 -17.27 -6.82 -10.54
N GLU A 33 -17.55 -7.97 -11.19
CA GLU A 33 -17.19 -9.29 -10.67
C GLU A 33 -15.65 -9.46 -10.58
N HIS A 34 -14.93 -9.16 -11.65
CA HIS A 34 -13.47 -9.23 -11.65
C HIS A 34 -12.83 -8.21 -10.69
N LEU A 35 -13.41 -7.01 -10.58
CA LEU A 35 -12.97 -6.01 -9.62
C LEU A 35 -13.18 -6.47 -8.18
N GLN A 36 -14.33 -7.09 -7.88
CA GLN A 36 -14.61 -7.65 -6.57
C GLN A 36 -13.63 -8.76 -6.21
N GLU A 37 -13.36 -9.70 -7.13
CA GLU A 37 -12.35 -10.75 -6.92
C GLU A 37 -10.96 -10.17 -6.65
N ALA A 38 -10.57 -9.12 -7.39
CA ALA A 38 -9.31 -8.44 -7.18
C ALA A 38 -9.28 -7.73 -5.81
N LEU A 39 -10.37 -7.08 -5.44
CA LEU A 39 -10.52 -6.39 -4.16
C LEU A 39 -10.44 -7.36 -2.98
N ASP A 40 -11.20 -8.45 -3.01
CA ASP A 40 -11.21 -9.48 -1.96
C ASP A 40 -9.81 -10.07 -1.73
N ARG A 41 -9.05 -10.25 -2.81
CA ARG A 41 -7.69 -10.77 -2.75
C ARG A 41 -6.69 -9.73 -2.25
N LEU A 42 -6.76 -8.49 -2.72
CA LEU A 42 -5.68 -7.51 -2.57
C LEU A 42 -5.88 -6.54 -1.40
N PHE A 43 -7.12 -6.31 -0.96
CA PHE A 43 -7.43 -5.33 0.10
C PHE A 43 -6.67 -5.61 1.41
N PRO A 44 -6.61 -6.85 1.94
CA PRO A 44 -5.80 -7.15 3.13
C PRO A 44 -4.34 -6.73 2.99
N HIS A 45 -3.75 -6.90 1.80
CA HIS A 45 -2.36 -6.55 1.54
C HIS A 45 -2.14 -5.03 1.49
N ALA A 46 -3.12 -4.24 1.04
CA ALA A 46 -3.01 -2.78 1.09
C ALA A 46 -2.93 -2.25 2.54
N LEU A 47 -3.60 -2.92 3.47
CA LEU A 47 -3.66 -2.51 4.87
C LEU A 47 -2.33 -2.71 5.63
N THR A 48 -1.39 -3.51 5.10
CA THR A 48 -0.07 -3.67 5.73
C THR A 48 0.76 -2.38 5.71
N LEU A 49 0.38 -1.38 4.91
CA LEU A 49 0.96 -0.02 4.96
C LEU A 49 0.85 0.61 6.36
N PHE A 50 -0.22 0.28 7.10
CA PHE A 50 -0.54 0.81 8.42
C PHE A 50 -0.17 -0.13 9.56
N GLU A 51 0.52 -1.23 9.29
CA GLU A 51 1.00 -2.13 10.33
C GLU A 51 2.16 -1.47 11.10
N PRO A 52 2.05 -1.32 12.44
CA PRO A 52 3.15 -0.81 13.25
C PRO A 52 4.32 -1.79 13.28
N THR A 53 5.53 -1.23 13.33
CA THR A 53 6.74 -2.02 13.58
C THR A 53 6.94 -2.22 15.09
N ASP A 54 8.02 -1.69 15.66
CA ASP A 54 8.23 -1.66 17.09
C ASP A 54 7.46 -0.46 17.69
N PRO A 55 6.61 -0.65 18.72
CA PRO A 55 5.84 0.45 19.31
C PRO A 55 6.69 1.63 19.78
N ASP A 56 7.88 1.37 20.35
CA ASP A 56 8.77 2.42 20.83
C ASP A 56 9.33 3.22 19.63
N VAL A 57 9.59 2.54 18.51
CA VAL A 57 10.03 3.18 17.26
C VAL A 57 8.91 3.99 16.60
N GLU A 58 7.67 3.50 16.61
CA GLU A 58 6.53 4.24 16.05
C GLU A 58 6.20 5.51 16.84
N GLU A 59 6.35 5.48 18.17
CA GLU A 59 6.23 6.66 19.04
C GLU A 59 7.35 7.66 18.75
N ASP A 60 8.61 7.22 18.73
CA ASP A 60 9.77 8.05 18.41
C ASP A 60 9.63 8.75 17.05
N ILE A 61 9.10 8.07 16.02
CA ILE A 61 8.88 8.65 14.68
C ILE A 61 7.95 9.87 14.73
N VAL A 62 6.89 9.80 15.53
CA VAL A 62 5.91 10.90 15.66
C VAL A 62 6.48 12.00 16.55
N ASP A 63 7.09 11.65 17.68
CA ASP A 63 7.68 12.60 18.63
C ASP A 63 8.82 13.42 18.02
N LEU A 64 9.62 12.79 17.14
CA LEU A 64 10.68 13.47 16.39
C LEU A 64 10.15 14.28 15.19
N GLY A 65 8.84 14.21 14.90
CA GLY A 65 8.21 14.90 13.77
C GLY A 65 8.61 14.36 12.38
N LEU A 66 9.09 13.12 12.31
CA LEU A 66 9.41 12.45 11.04
C LEU A 66 8.14 12.06 10.26
N ARG A 67 7.05 11.83 10.99
CA ARG A 67 5.69 11.63 10.48
C ARG A 67 4.74 12.52 11.27
N THR A 68 3.74 13.09 10.60
CA THR A 68 2.80 14.05 11.20
C THR A 68 1.58 13.43 11.88
N ALA A 69 1.43 12.11 11.79
CA ALA A 69 0.29 11.35 12.29
C ALA A 69 0.73 9.94 12.69
N THR A 70 -0.05 9.22 13.50
CA THR A 70 0.21 7.81 13.78
C THR A 70 -0.18 6.94 12.58
N LEU A 71 0.34 5.70 12.49
CA LEU A 71 -0.13 4.75 11.45
C LEU A 71 -1.62 4.44 11.59
N GLN A 72 -2.13 4.44 12.82
CA GLN A 72 -3.55 4.28 13.07
C GLN A 72 -4.30 5.42 12.38
N ASP A 73 -4.04 6.69 12.74
CA ASP A 73 -4.72 7.86 12.18
C ASP A 73 -4.65 7.89 10.65
N MET A 74 -3.49 7.57 10.07
CA MET A 74 -3.32 7.49 8.62
C MET A 74 -4.16 6.39 7.97
N GLY A 75 -4.31 5.24 8.64
CA GLY A 75 -5.16 4.15 8.19
C GLY A 75 -6.64 4.50 8.26
N GLU A 76 -7.07 5.21 9.32
CA GLU A 76 -8.45 5.71 9.45
C GLU A 76 -8.78 6.73 8.35
N GLU A 77 -7.86 7.68 8.09
CA GLU A 77 -7.98 8.65 7.01
C GLU A 77 -8.07 7.96 5.64
N TRP A 78 -7.17 7.01 5.36
CA TRP A 78 -7.18 6.27 4.09
C TRP A 78 -8.49 5.50 3.88
N LEU A 79 -8.99 4.79 4.90
CA LEU A 79 -10.26 4.06 4.83
C LEU A 79 -11.44 5.01 4.59
N SER A 80 -11.42 6.21 5.19
CA SER A 80 -12.46 7.22 4.99
C SER A 80 -12.57 7.72 3.54
N ILE A 81 -11.49 7.59 2.77
CA ILE A 81 -11.42 7.99 1.36
C ILE A 81 -11.76 6.80 0.45
N VAL A 82 -11.14 5.64 0.71
CA VAL A 82 -11.21 4.49 -0.20
C VAL A 82 -12.54 3.75 -0.12
N LEU A 83 -13.14 3.62 1.07
CA LEU A 83 -14.38 2.86 1.21
C LEU A 83 -15.56 3.51 0.47
N PRO A 84 -15.84 4.82 0.62
CA PRO A 84 -16.92 5.44 -0.13
C PRO A 84 -16.70 5.40 -1.65
N PHE A 85 -15.45 5.48 -2.09
CA PHE A 85 -15.13 5.36 -3.51
C PHE A 85 -15.42 3.96 -4.05
N LEU A 86 -14.99 2.89 -3.35
CA LEU A 86 -15.30 1.52 -3.75
C LEU A 86 -16.80 1.23 -3.70
N GLU A 87 -17.51 1.70 -2.66
CA GLU A 87 -18.96 1.60 -2.55
C GLU A 87 -19.68 2.29 -3.71
N SER A 88 -19.16 3.44 -4.18
CA SER A 88 -19.74 4.14 -5.33
C SER A 88 -19.64 3.37 -6.66
N LEU A 89 -18.79 2.32 -6.70
CA LEU A 89 -18.62 1.41 -7.83
C LEU A 89 -19.36 0.07 -7.63
N ASP A 90 -20.29 -0.01 -6.66
CA ASP A 90 -21.00 -1.22 -6.26
C ASP A 90 -20.07 -2.37 -5.78
N LEU A 91 -18.88 -2.02 -5.26
CA LEU A 91 -17.94 -2.98 -4.66
C LEU A 91 -18.14 -3.08 -3.15
N THR A 92 -18.01 -4.30 -2.62
CA THR A 92 -18.11 -4.58 -1.19
C THR A 92 -16.74 -4.79 -0.58
N VAL A 93 -16.42 -4.10 0.51
CA VAL A 93 -15.14 -4.29 1.22
C VAL A 93 -15.27 -5.37 2.30
N PRO A 94 -14.26 -6.24 2.52
CA PRO A 94 -14.29 -7.22 3.59
C PRO A 94 -14.52 -6.59 4.98
N GLU A 95 -15.64 -6.94 5.61
CA GLU A 95 -16.13 -6.34 6.87
C GLU A 95 -15.24 -6.59 8.10
N GLY A 96 -14.28 -7.52 8.03
CA GLY A 96 -13.59 -8.16 9.17
C GLY A 96 -12.80 -7.28 10.15
N GLY A 97 -12.81 -5.95 9.99
CA GLY A 97 -12.28 -5.01 10.97
C GLY A 97 -12.70 -3.55 10.80
N LEU A 98 -13.71 -3.25 9.97
CA LEU A 98 -14.15 -1.86 9.71
C LEU A 98 -14.92 -1.22 10.87
N ALA A 99 -15.32 -1.99 11.87
CA ALA A 99 -16.06 -1.50 13.03
C ALA A 99 -15.18 -1.45 14.28
N ALA A 100 -14.41 -0.38 14.44
CA ALA A 100 -14.21 0.14 15.79
C ALA A 100 -15.51 0.85 16.20
N ALA A 101 -15.83 0.89 17.50
CA ALA A 101 -17.11 1.39 18.01
C ALA A 101 -17.49 2.82 17.53
N ASP A 102 -16.53 3.60 17.00
CA ASP A 102 -16.69 5.00 16.62
C ASP A 102 -16.05 5.38 15.25
N GLY A 103 -15.67 4.42 14.38
CA GLY A 103 -15.04 4.75 13.09
C GLY A 103 -14.34 3.59 12.36
N TYR A 104 -13.60 3.93 11.30
CA TYR A 104 -12.74 2.99 10.57
C TYR A 104 -11.46 2.73 11.34
N ALA A 105 -11.00 1.48 11.40
CA ALA A 105 -9.71 1.14 12.00
C ALA A 105 -9.06 -0.05 11.28
N VAL A 106 -7.74 0.02 11.06
CA VAL A 106 -6.98 -1.12 10.57
C VAL A 106 -6.66 -2.04 11.74
N THR A 107 -7.22 -3.25 11.73
CA THR A 107 -6.96 -4.24 12.79
C THR A 107 -6.12 -5.40 12.27
N GLY A 108 -5.36 -6.04 13.15
CA GLY A 108 -4.53 -7.20 12.79
C GLY A 108 -5.31 -8.39 12.20
N LYS A 109 -6.64 -8.45 12.37
CA LYS A 109 -7.51 -9.46 11.75
C LYS A 109 -7.75 -9.23 10.25
N MET A 110 -7.58 -7.99 9.80
CA MET A 110 -7.70 -7.61 8.39
C MET A 110 -6.41 -7.82 7.62
N LEU A 111 -5.30 -8.04 8.31
CA LEU A 111 -3.99 -8.20 7.71
C LEU A 111 -3.76 -9.65 7.26
N PRO A 112 -3.06 -9.88 6.14
CA PRO A 112 -2.62 -11.20 5.73
C PRO A 112 -1.64 -11.79 6.75
N ALA A 113 -1.44 -13.11 6.66
CA ALA A 113 -0.45 -13.81 7.47
C ALA A 113 1.01 -13.41 7.12
N VAL A 114 1.25 -12.98 5.89
CA VAL A 114 2.56 -12.59 5.35
C VAL A 114 2.55 -11.09 5.05
N ARG A 115 3.49 -10.33 5.60
CA ARG A 115 3.34 -8.86 5.77
C ARG A 115 4.49 -7.99 5.27
N GLY A 116 5.67 -8.54 5.00
CA GLY A 116 6.78 -7.81 4.39
C GLY A 116 7.71 -7.14 5.39
N ARG A 117 7.18 -6.27 6.27
CA ARG A 117 8.01 -5.49 7.22
C ARG A 117 8.71 -6.37 8.27
N ASP A 118 8.15 -7.53 8.56
CA ASP A 118 8.72 -8.55 9.44
C ASP A 118 9.72 -9.49 8.72
N GLY A 119 10.00 -9.25 7.43
CA GLY A 119 10.85 -10.09 6.60
C GLY A 119 10.13 -11.32 6.00
N SER A 120 8.83 -11.49 6.26
CA SER A 120 8.03 -12.49 5.56
C SER A 120 7.60 -11.96 4.19
N HIS A 121 7.66 -12.79 3.15
CA HIS A 121 7.29 -12.38 1.80
C HIS A 121 6.36 -13.39 1.13
N GLY A 122 5.49 -12.90 0.23
CA GLY A 122 4.59 -13.75 -0.54
C GLY A 122 5.35 -14.57 -1.58
N GLU A 123 4.66 -15.55 -2.17
CA GLU A 123 5.25 -16.55 -3.08
C GLU A 123 5.98 -15.94 -4.28
N ALA A 124 5.57 -14.76 -4.74
CA ALA A 124 6.17 -14.07 -5.88
C ALA A 124 7.55 -13.43 -5.59
N TRP A 125 7.94 -13.29 -4.32
CA TRP A 125 9.13 -12.52 -3.95
C TRP A 125 10.42 -13.08 -4.52
N ASP A 126 10.64 -14.39 -4.42
CA ASP A 126 11.91 -14.99 -4.84
C ASP A 126 12.13 -14.84 -6.35
N GLU A 127 11.06 -14.97 -7.15
CA GLU A 127 11.09 -14.75 -8.59
C GLU A 127 11.36 -13.28 -8.91
N LEU A 128 10.58 -12.36 -8.34
CA LEU A 128 10.74 -10.92 -8.57
C LEU A 128 12.12 -10.41 -8.15
N PHE A 129 12.64 -10.89 -7.01
CA PHE A 129 13.98 -10.53 -6.54
C PHE A 129 15.06 -11.10 -7.45
N ALA A 130 14.90 -12.34 -7.95
CA ALA A 130 15.82 -12.93 -8.91
C ALA A 130 15.85 -12.11 -10.21
N ASP A 131 14.69 -11.74 -10.76
CA ASP A 131 14.59 -10.93 -11.97
C ASP A 131 15.19 -9.54 -11.78
N LEU A 132 14.81 -8.85 -10.70
CA LEU A 132 15.31 -7.51 -10.38
C LEU A 132 16.85 -7.45 -10.29
N THR A 133 17.45 -8.52 -9.76
CA THR A 133 18.90 -8.60 -9.53
C THR A 133 19.66 -9.35 -10.62
N ASN A 134 18.96 -9.88 -11.64
CA ASN A 134 19.57 -10.77 -12.64
C ASN A 134 20.77 -10.11 -13.34
N THR A 135 20.58 -8.91 -13.90
CA THR A 135 21.65 -8.19 -14.61
C THR A 135 22.83 -7.84 -13.70
N TYR A 136 22.60 -7.58 -12.40
CA TYR A 136 23.69 -7.33 -11.47
C TYR A 136 24.53 -8.59 -11.25
N ARG A 137 23.87 -9.73 -11.08
CA ARG A 137 24.54 -11.04 -10.89
C ARG A 137 25.28 -11.48 -12.15
N GLU A 138 24.66 -11.36 -13.33
CA GLU A 138 25.29 -11.67 -14.62
C GLU A 138 26.56 -10.85 -14.89
N LEU A 139 26.58 -9.60 -14.43
CA LEU A 139 27.71 -8.69 -14.60
C LEU A 139 28.71 -8.75 -13.43
N GLU A 140 28.54 -9.70 -12.50
CA GLU A 140 29.34 -9.84 -11.28
C GLU A 140 29.44 -8.53 -10.46
N ARG A 141 28.35 -7.76 -10.44
CA ARG A 141 28.26 -6.48 -9.71
C ARG A 141 27.66 -6.70 -8.34
N ASP A 142 28.46 -6.42 -7.32
CA ASP A 142 28.08 -6.44 -5.91
C ASP A 142 27.55 -5.11 -5.39
N ARG A 143 27.66 -4.04 -6.18
CA ARG A 143 27.30 -2.67 -5.78
C ARG A 143 26.82 -1.83 -6.97
N PRO A 144 25.96 -0.83 -6.73
CA PRO A 144 25.58 0.14 -7.76
C PRO A 144 26.79 0.90 -8.28
N THR A 145 26.84 1.12 -9.60
CA THR A 145 27.79 2.07 -10.18
C THR A 145 27.46 3.46 -9.66
N LYS A 146 28.41 4.14 -9.03
CA LYS A 146 28.25 5.56 -8.68
C LYS A 146 28.24 6.38 -9.97
N ILE A 147 27.04 6.84 -10.38
CA ILE A 147 26.86 7.69 -11.56
C ILE A 147 26.99 9.18 -11.19
N MET A 148 26.74 9.56 -9.93
CA MET A 148 26.88 10.94 -9.43
C MET A 148 27.70 10.98 -8.14
N GLU A 149 28.54 12.01 -7.98
CA GLU A 149 29.36 12.22 -6.78
C GLU A 149 28.53 12.65 -5.56
N GLN A 150 27.35 13.27 -5.76
CA GLN A 150 26.42 13.65 -4.69
C GLN A 150 24.94 13.43 -5.11
N PRO A 151 24.18 12.59 -4.40
CA PRO A 151 22.75 12.28 -4.66
C PRO A 151 21.74 13.21 -3.97
#